data_AF-Q1RIK9-F1
#
_entry.id   AF-Q1RIK9-F1
#
_cell.length_a   1.000
_cell.length_b   1.000
_cell.length_c   1.000
_cell.angle_alpha   90.00
_cell.angle_beta   90.00
_cell.angle_gamma   90.00
#
_symmetry.space_group_name_H-M   'P 1'
#
loop_
_entity.id
_entity.type
_entity.pdbx_description
1 polymer ?
#
loop_
_entity_poly.entity_id
_entity_poly.type
_entity_poly.pdbx_seq_one_letter_code
_entity_poly.pdbx_strand_id
1 'polypeptide(L)'
;MNDILTIFSHVIILLSSSIIQSIFILNQSAKYCSFKKALPSMIAGCISYSIIIYIIIFNTEFFFIYMLWFIAIPIFVVGFIFFMYMGYNIWHQSYFNSTNIPESVSIQKLFLEPVYILVLSIFNPFILDMLNTVIYKYRDYNTKVIYILIPIYIWFLLLSIIGYNIRKLSKGTVILKILNKVGAITIWGIALIYLPQTIITIKSWINWLS
;
A
#
# COMPACT_ATOMS: atom_id res chain seq x y z
N MET A 1 -30.48 -6.23 0.33
CA MET A 1 -30.03 -4.98 0.98
C MET A 1 -28.89 -5.21 1.98
N ASN A 2 -28.89 -6.31 2.75
CA ASN A 2 -27.80 -6.64 3.69
C ASN A 2 -26.43 -6.92 3.03
N ASP A 3 -26.39 -7.49 1.84
CA ASP A 3 -25.12 -7.83 1.19
C ASP A 3 -24.30 -6.60 0.75
N ILE A 4 -24.97 -5.53 0.31
CA ILE A 4 -24.28 -4.31 -0.13
C ILE A 4 -23.71 -3.57 1.07
N LEU A 5 -24.52 -3.41 2.14
CA LEU A 5 -24.08 -2.80 3.39
C LEU A 5 -22.90 -3.55 4.02
N THR A 6 -22.90 -4.88 3.96
CA THR A 6 -21.77 -5.68 4.44
C THR A 6 -20.54 -5.53 3.54
N ILE A 7 -20.66 -5.49 2.22
CA ILE A 7 -19.52 -5.20 1.34
C ILE A 7 -18.91 -3.83 1.68
N PHE A 8 -19.74 -2.80 1.85
CA PHE A 8 -19.27 -1.47 2.23
C PHE A 8 -18.51 -1.46 3.56
N SER A 9 -19.00 -2.17 4.58
CA SER A 9 -18.30 -2.22 5.87
C SER A 9 -16.93 -2.90 5.76
N HIS A 10 -16.81 -3.98 4.97
CA HIS A 10 -15.54 -4.65 4.76
C HIS A 10 -14.57 -3.79 3.93
N VAL A 11 -15.08 -3.06 2.95
CA VAL A 11 -14.29 -2.09 2.18
C VAL A 11 -13.75 -0.99 3.10
N ILE A 12 -14.53 -0.47 4.05
CA ILE A 12 -14.05 0.53 5.02
C ILE A 12 -12.90 -0.01 5.86
N ILE A 13 -13.00 -1.26 6.33
CA ILE A 13 -11.93 -1.94 7.08
C ILE A 13 -10.68 -2.15 6.21
N LEU A 14 -10.87 -2.46 4.93
CA LEU A 14 -9.77 -2.60 3.98
C LEU A 14 -9.05 -1.25 3.75
N LEU A 15 -9.80 -0.16 3.65
CA LEU A 15 -9.26 1.19 3.49
C LEU A 15 -8.53 1.67 4.75
N SER A 16 -9.01 1.32 5.94
CA SER A 16 -8.28 1.62 7.18
C SER A 16 -6.99 0.80 7.30
N SER A 17 -6.97 -0.42 6.77
CA SER A 17 -5.76 -1.27 6.75
C SER A 17 -4.70 -0.77 5.77
N SER A 18 -5.06 0.12 4.82
CA SER A 18 -4.17 0.69 3.81
C SER A 18 -3.58 2.05 4.20
N ILE A 19 -3.53 2.36 5.50
CA ILE A 19 -2.99 3.64 6.03
C ILE A 19 -1.61 3.98 5.47
N ILE A 20 -0.68 3.02 5.37
CA ILE A 20 0.68 3.30 4.86
C ILE A 20 0.62 3.80 3.41
N GLN A 21 -0.08 3.09 2.54
CA GLN A 21 -0.22 3.48 1.13
C GLN A 21 -0.96 4.79 1.00
N SER A 22 -1.97 5.01 1.84
CA SER A 22 -2.74 6.25 1.88
C SER A 22 -1.86 7.44 2.22
N ILE A 23 -1.00 7.32 3.25
CA ILE A 23 -0.01 8.34 3.62
C ILE A 23 1.01 8.54 2.48
N PHE A 24 1.46 7.47 1.85
CA PHE A 24 2.43 7.56 0.76
C PHE A 24 1.84 8.28 -0.48
N ILE A 25 0.63 7.92 -0.90
CA ILE A 25 -0.10 8.58 -2.01
C ILE A 25 -0.35 10.05 -1.69
N LEU A 26 -0.74 10.39 -0.45
CA LEU A 26 -0.86 11.77 0.01
C LEU A 26 0.45 12.53 -0.14
N ASN A 27 1.55 11.94 0.31
CA ASN A 27 2.87 12.57 0.27
C ASN A 27 3.36 12.82 -1.15
N GLN A 28 3.19 11.85 -2.05
CA GLN A 28 3.56 12.05 -3.46
C GLN A 28 2.68 13.09 -4.14
N SER A 29 1.39 13.08 -3.82
CA SER A 29 0.47 14.04 -4.41
C SER A 29 0.74 15.46 -3.93
N ALA A 30 1.19 15.63 -2.70
CA ALA A 30 1.60 16.91 -2.17
C ALA A 30 2.96 17.38 -2.69
N LYS A 31 3.89 16.45 -2.97
CA LYS A 31 5.26 16.74 -3.43
C LYS A 31 5.31 17.39 -4.81
N TYR A 32 4.44 16.98 -5.73
CA TYR A 32 4.50 17.45 -7.12
C TYR A 32 3.68 18.72 -7.36
N CYS A 33 4.22 19.62 -8.19
CA CYS A 33 3.58 20.90 -8.48
C CYS A 33 2.33 20.79 -9.37
N SER A 34 2.21 19.70 -10.11
CA SER A 34 1.12 19.44 -11.05
C SER A 34 0.41 18.15 -10.67
N PHE A 35 -0.92 18.17 -10.61
CA PHE A 35 -1.74 16.98 -10.36
C PHE A 35 -1.41 15.83 -11.34
N LYS A 36 -1.08 16.14 -12.60
CA LYS A 36 -0.66 15.15 -13.60
C LYS A 36 0.58 14.33 -13.18
N LYS A 37 1.53 14.95 -12.47
CA LYS A 37 2.74 14.27 -11.96
C LYS A 37 2.45 13.46 -10.68
N ALA A 38 1.32 13.70 -10.01
CA ALA A 38 0.86 12.92 -8.87
C ALA A 38 0.06 11.65 -9.27
N LEU A 39 -0.60 11.67 -10.43
CA LEU A 39 -1.42 10.57 -10.95
C LEU A 39 -0.71 9.19 -11.00
N PRO A 40 0.58 9.07 -11.38
CA PRO A 40 1.25 7.77 -11.45
C PRO A 40 1.21 7.00 -10.12
N SER A 41 1.28 7.71 -8.98
CA SER A 41 1.22 7.10 -7.65
C SER A 41 -0.18 6.56 -7.33
N MET A 42 -1.22 7.35 -7.64
CA MET A 42 -2.62 6.92 -7.52
C MET A 42 -2.89 5.69 -8.37
N ILE A 43 -2.44 5.72 -9.63
CA ILE A 43 -2.63 4.64 -10.59
C ILE A 43 -1.94 3.37 -10.11
N ALA A 44 -0.71 3.46 -9.58
CA ALA A 44 -0.02 2.31 -9.00
C ALA A 44 -0.78 1.71 -7.81
N GLY A 45 -1.37 2.54 -6.95
CA GLY A 45 -2.27 2.08 -5.88
C GLY A 45 -3.43 1.27 -6.45
N CYS A 46 -4.17 1.83 -7.42
CA CYS A 46 -5.29 1.15 -8.06
C CYS A 46 -4.86 -0.18 -8.73
N ILE A 47 -3.80 -0.16 -9.53
CA ILE A 47 -3.26 -1.35 -10.22
C ILE A 47 -2.88 -2.43 -9.22
N SER A 48 -2.22 -2.07 -8.11
CA SER A 48 -1.84 -3.05 -7.09
C SER A 48 -3.05 -3.80 -6.51
N TYR A 49 -4.11 -3.07 -6.19
CA TYR A 49 -5.35 -3.67 -5.68
C TYR A 49 -6.04 -4.53 -6.72
N SER A 50 -6.10 -4.08 -7.98
CA SER A 50 -6.64 -4.90 -9.07
C SER A 50 -5.90 -6.21 -9.21
N ILE A 51 -4.56 -6.17 -9.25
CA ILE A 51 -3.73 -7.36 -9.37
C ILE A 51 -4.01 -8.32 -8.21
N ILE A 52 -3.98 -7.84 -6.96
CA ILE A 52 -4.22 -8.68 -5.79
C ILE A 52 -5.63 -9.30 -5.85
N ILE A 53 -6.65 -8.49 -6.15
CA ILE A 53 -8.03 -8.95 -6.24
C ILE A 53 -8.17 -10.03 -7.33
N TYR A 54 -7.61 -9.82 -8.51
CA TYR A 54 -7.65 -10.81 -9.59
C TYR A 54 -6.90 -12.09 -9.24
N ILE A 55 -5.72 -12.00 -8.62
CA ILE A 55 -4.97 -13.17 -8.15
C ILE A 55 -5.84 -14.01 -7.20
N ILE A 56 -6.52 -13.37 -6.25
CA ILE A 56 -7.38 -14.07 -5.28
C ILE A 56 -8.59 -14.73 -5.97
N ILE A 57 -9.23 -14.06 -6.92
CA ILE A 57 -10.39 -14.61 -7.66
C ILE A 57 -9.98 -15.83 -8.49
N PHE A 58 -8.88 -15.71 -9.25
CA PHE A 58 -8.41 -16.74 -10.18
C PHE A 58 -7.69 -17.91 -9.49
N ASN A 59 -7.28 -17.75 -8.23
CA ASN A 59 -6.64 -18.84 -7.50
C ASN A 59 -7.63 -19.97 -7.18
N THR A 60 -7.44 -21.12 -7.83
CA THR A 60 -7.88 -22.41 -7.30
C THR A 60 -6.92 -22.80 -6.17
N GLU A 61 -7.46 -23.42 -5.11
CA GLU A 61 -6.82 -23.58 -3.79
C GLU A 61 -5.41 -24.22 -3.79
N PHE A 62 -4.99 -24.83 -4.89
CA PHE A 62 -3.75 -25.58 -5.01
C PHE A 62 -2.50 -24.73 -5.36
N PHE A 63 -2.65 -23.61 -6.09
CA PHE A 63 -1.48 -22.82 -6.53
C PHE A 63 -0.90 -21.94 -5.41
N PHE A 64 -1.76 -21.45 -4.52
CA PHE A 64 -1.40 -20.49 -3.47
C PHE A 64 -0.48 -21.10 -2.40
N ILE A 65 -0.75 -22.32 -1.93
CA ILE A 65 0.00 -22.98 -0.84
C ILE A 65 1.43 -23.34 -1.25
N TYR A 66 1.64 -23.86 -2.47
CA TYR A 66 2.97 -24.25 -2.95
C TYR A 66 3.84 -23.05 -3.32
N MET A 67 3.25 -21.98 -3.89
CA MET A 67 3.98 -20.77 -4.20
C MET A 67 4.34 -19.97 -2.94
N LEU A 68 3.46 -19.97 -1.92
CA LEU A 68 3.74 -19.31 -0.64
C LEU A 68 5.00 -19.85 0.02
N TRP A 69 5.23 -21.16 0.05
CA TRP A 69 6.38 -21.72 0.77
C TRP A 69 7.74 -21.32 0.16
N PHE A 70 7.87 -21.27 -1.16
CA PHE A 70 9.12 -20.87 -1.83
C PHE A 70 9.32 -19.34 -1.88
N ILE A 71 8.24 -18.57 -1.89
CA ILE A 71 8.29 -17.10 -2.01
C ILE A 71 8.26 -16.41 -0.65
N ALA A 72 7.67 -17.04 0.37
CA ALA A 72 7.47 -16.46 1.70
C ALA A 72 8.77 -16.01 2.33
N ILE A 73 9.84 -16.81 2.29
CA ILE A 73 11.09 -16.47 2.98
C ILE A 73 11.74 -15.20 2.39
N PRO A 74 11.96 -15.10 1.07
CA PRO A 74 12.36 -13.84 0.45
C PRO A 74 11.38 -12.70 0.77
N ILE A 75 10.07 -12.94 0.71
CA ILE A 75 9.08 -11.89 0.93
C ILE A 75 9.12 -11.33 2.36
N PHE A 76 9.37 -12.19 3.34
CA PHE A 76 9.42 -11.84 4.75
C PHE A 76 10.72 -11.10 5.11
N VAL A 77 11.87 -11.61 4.67
CA VAL A 77 13.18 -10.99 4.95
C VAL A 77 13.37 -9.72 4.13
N VAL A 78 13.13 -9.78 2.82
CA VAL A 78 13.22 -8.61 1.93
C VAL A 78 12.15 -7.60 2.29
N GLY A 79 10.93 -8.04 2.64
CA GLY A 79 9.86 -7.17 3.11
C GLY A 79 10.24 -6.42 4.38
N PHE A 80 10.84 -7.08 5.37
CA PHE A 80 11.31 -6.42 6.59
C PHE A 80 12.36 -5.35 6.29
N ILE A 81 13.40 -5.69 5.51
CA ILE A 81 14.45 -4.73 5.12
C ILE A 81 13.83 -3.57 4.34
N PHE A 82 12.91 -3.87 3.42
CA PHE A 82 12.17 -2.89 2.64
C PHE A 82 11.36 -1.93 3.53
N PHE A 83 10.60 -2.45 4.50
CA PHE A 83 9.84 -1.63 5.43
C PHE A 83 10.74 -0.76 6.30
N MET A 84 11.86 -1.29 6.82
CA MET A 84 12.82 -0.50 7.58
C MET A 84 13.40 0.65 6.75
N TYR A 85 13.81 0.35 5.51
CA TYR A 85 14.30 1.36 4.55
C TYR A 85 13.22 2.40 4.20
N MET A 86 11.98 1.97 3.96
CA MET A 86 10.87 2.87 3.63
C MET A 86 10.50 3.77 4.80
N GLY A 87 10.45 3.24 6.02
CA GLY A 87 10.21 4.02 7.23
C GLY A 87 11.29 5.10 7.41
N TYR A 88 12.56 4.73 7.21
CA TYR A 88 13.68 5.69 7.22
C TYR A 88 13.52 6.77 6.13
N ASN A 89 13.25 6.37 4.89
CA ASN A 89 13.08 7.30 3.78
C ASN A 89 11.94 8.30 4.00
N ILE A 90 10.79 7.85 4.49
CA ILE A 90 9.65 8.74 4.79
C ILE A 90 9.99 9.67 5.96
N TRP A 91 10.66 9.16 7.00
CA TRP A 91 11.07 9.95 8.16
C TRP A 91 12.01 11.11 7.82
N HIS A 92 12.92 10.88 6.87
CA HIS A 92 13.94 11.84 6.41
C HIS A 92 13.60 12.57 5.12
N GLN A 93 12.39 12.36 4.57
CA GLN A 93 11.97 13.02 3.35
C GLN A 93 12.00 14.54 3.52
N SER A 94 12.72 15.26 2.65
CA SER A 94 12.85 16.72 2.69
C SER A 94 11.56 17.40 2.22
N TYR A 95 11.06 18.37 2.97
CA TYR A 95 9.86 19.15 2.62
C TYR A 95 10.27 20.51 2.06
N PHE A 96 9.64 20.91 0.95
CA PHE A 96 9.64 22.24 0.34
C PHE A 96 10.64 23.26 0.90
N ASN A 97 11.81 23.36 0.27
CA ASN A 97 12.50 24.65 0.22
C ASN A 97 11.76 25.51 -0.82
N SER A 98 10.89 26.38 -0.32
CA SER A 98 10.35 27.49 -1.08
C SER A 98 11.51 28.34 -1.59
N THR A 99 11.82 28.21 -2.88
CA THR A 99 12.00 29.32 -3.85
C THR A 99 12.71 28.89 -5.11
N ASN A 100 13.51 27.81 -5.11
CA ASN A 100 14.24 27.37 -6.31
C ASN A 100 14.47 25.84 -6.33
N ILE A 101 13.44 25.06 -6.65
CA ILE A 101 13.66 23.63 -6.98
C ILE A 101 13.58 23.52 -8.52
N PRO A 102 14.68 23.13 -9.18
CA PRO A 102 14.70 23.00 -10.63
C PRO A 102 13.70 21.93 -11.06
N GLU A 103 13.11 22.12 -12.24
CA GLU A 103 12.16 21.22 -12.90
C GLU A 103 12.70 19.79 -13.15
N SER A 104 13.96 19.50 -12.78
CA SER A 104 14.57 18.19 -12.80
C SER A 104 14.21 17.37 -11.56
N VAL A 105 12.92 17.03 -11.41
CA VAL A 105 12.61 15.74 -10.79
C VAL A 105 13.29 14.70 -11.66
N SER A 106 14.36 14.07 -11.18
CA SER A 106 15.02 13.01 -11.92
C SER A 106 13.96 11.98 -12.31
N ILE A 107 13.85 11.68 -13.61
CA ILE A 107 12.86 10.76 -14.18
C ILE A 107 12.83 9.44 -13.38
N GLN A 108 13.98 9.03 -12.86
CA GLN A 108 14.17 7.91 -11.93
C GLN A 108 13.26 7.98 -10.68
N LYS A 109 13.14 9.13 -10.01
CA LYS A 109 12.26 9.26 -8.83
C LYS A 109 10.79 9.14 -9.21
N LEU A 110 10.41 9.59 -10.40
CA LEU A 110 9.03 9.51 -10.89
C LEU A 110 8.59 8.05 -11.14
N PHE A 111 9.53 7.15 -11.47
CA PHE A 111 9.27 5.74 -11.71
C PHE A 111 9.45 4.84 -10.48
N LEU A 112 10.39 5.16 -9.57
CA LEU A 112 10.57 4.36 -8.35
C LEU A 112 9.41 4.50 -7.36
N GLU A 113 8.77 5.67 -7.30
CA GLU A 113 7.71 5.96 -6.32
C GLU A 113 6.44 5.12 -6.53
N PRO A 114 5.92 4.97 -7.77
CA PRO A 114 4.87 4.00 -8.09
C PRO A 114 5.22 2.55 -7.70
N VAL A 115 6.48 2.14 -7.87
CA VAL A 115 6.95 0.78 -7.53
C VAL A 115 6.89 0.56 -6.02
N TYR A 116 7.24 1.56 -5.21
CA TYR A 116 7.10 1.45 -3.76
C TYR A 116 5.65 1.21 -3.33
N ILE A 117 4.67 1.84 -3.99
CA ILE A 117 3.25 1.62 -3.69
C ILE A 117 2.84 0.18 -4.04
N LEU A 118 3.25 -0.32 -5.21
CA LEU A 118 3.02 -1.71 -5.62
C LEU A 118 3.58 -2.69 -4.58
N VAL A 119 4.83 -2.48 -4.15
CA VAL A 119 5.49 -3.34 -3.15
C VAL A 119 4.79 -3.22 -1.79
N LEU A 120 4.45 -2.01 -1.32
CA LEU A 120 3.73 -1.81 -0.06
C LEU A 120 2.34 -2.47 -0.06
N SER A 121 1.69 -2.66 -1.21
CA SER A 121 0.44 -3.40 -1.33
C SER A 121 0.62 -4.90 -1.31
N ILE A 122 1.54 -5.40 -2.13
CA ILE A 122 1.78 -6.83 -2.26
C ILE A 122 2.36 -7.40 -0.96
N PHE A 123 3.22 -6.65 -0.27
CA PHE A 123 3.88 -7.09 0.94
C PHE A 123 3.11 -6.72 2.23
N ASN A 124 1.85 -6.27 2.15
CA ASN A 124 1.05 -6.01 3.35
C ASN A 124 0.16 -7.23 3.65
N PRO A 125 0.43 -7.99 4.72
CA PRO A 125 -0.19 -9.29 4.96
C PRO A 125 -1.62 -9.09 5.46
N PHE A 126 -1.90 -7.99 6.17
CA PHE A 126 -3.24 -7.61 6.60
C PHE A 126 -4.11 -7.27 5.39
N ILE A 127 -3.56 -6.58 4.38
CA ILE A 127 -4.31 -6.29 3.14
C ILE A 127 -4.59 -7.58 2.37
N LEU A 128 -3.60 -8.47 2.24
CA LEU A 128 -3.77 -9.75 1.56
C LEU A 128 -4.84 -10.63 2.25
N ASP A 129 -4.78 -10.76 3.58
CA ASP A 129 -5.70 -11.58 4.36
C ASP A 129 -7.13 -11.01 4.37
N MET A 130 -7.26 -9.69 4.52
CA MET A 130 -8.55 -9.01 4.43
C MET A 130 -9.14 -9.11 3.03
N LEU A 131 -8.36 -8.88 1.97
CA LEU A 131 -8.83 -9.06 0.60
C LEU A 131 -9.26 -10.51 0.36
N ASN A 132 -8.50 -11.48 0.85
CA ASN A 132 -8.84 -12.89 0.71
C ASN A 132 -10.17 -13.21 1.41
N THR A 133 -10.35 -12.75 2.65
CA THR A 133 -11.59 -12.92 3.42
C THR A 133 -12.79 -12.28 2.73
N VAL A 134 -12.62 -11.05 2.23
CA VAL A 134 -13.68 -10.32 1.53
C VAL A 134 -14.02 -11.02 0.22
N ILE A 135 -13.03 -11.30 -0.62
CA ILE A 135 -13.27 -11.87 -1.95
C ILE A 135 -13.82 -13.29 -1.84
N TYR A 136 -13.29 -14.12 -0.93
CA TYR A 136 -13.79 -15.48 -0.72
C TYR A 136 -15.26 -15.48 -0.30
N LYS A 137 -15.64 -14.57 0.61
CA LYS A 137 -17.04 -14.38 1.04
C LYS A 137 -17.97 -13.95 -0.09
N TYR A 138 -17.44 -13.32 -1.15
CA TYR A 138 -18.22 -12.81 -2.27
C TYR A 138 -17.86 -13.47 -3.62
N ARG A 139 -17.19 -14.63 -3.59
CA ARG A 139 -16.60 -15.32 -4.76
C ARG A 139 -17.62 -15.73 -5.81
N ASP A 140 -18.80 -16.17 -5.40
CA ASP A 140 -19.88 -16.60 -6.31
C ASP A 140 -20.53 -15.44 -7.09
N TYR A 141 -20.12 -14.21 -6.82
CA TYR A 141 -20.65 -13.01 -7.44
C TYR A 141 -19.58 -12.30 -8.26
N ASN A 142 -19.14 -12.89 -9.36
CA ASN A 142 -18.18 -12.27 -10.30
C ASN A 142 -18.55 -10.84 -10.72
N THR A 143 -19.84 -10.48 -10.74
CA THR A 143 -20.34 -9.12 -11.01
C THR A 143 -20.14 -8.13 -9.86
N LYS A 144 -19.82 -8.58 -8.64
CA LYS A 144 -19.68 -7.74 -7.44
C LYS A 144 -18.26 -7.24 -7.16
N VAL A 145 -17.24 -7.71 -7.91
CA VAL A 145 -15.86 -7.21 -7.80
C VAL A 145 -15.78 -5.70 -8.00
N ILE A 146 -16.63 -5.17 -8.88
CA ILE A 146 -16.78 -3.75 -9.16
C ILE A 146 -17.20 -2.96 -7.89
N TYR A 147 -18.03 -3.54 -7.02
CA TYR A 147 -18.43 -2.90 -5.75
C TYR A 147 -17.29 -2.82 -4.72
N ILE A 148 -16.23 -3.60 -4.90
CA ILE A 148 -15.01 -3.51 -4.07
C ILE A 148 -14.02 -2.53 -4.70
N LEU A 149 -13.80 -2.61 -6.02
CA LEU A 149 -12.82 -1.78 -6.73
C LEU A 149 -13.19 -0.30 -6.79
N ILE A 150 -14.46 0.02 -7.09
CA ILE A 150 -14.89 1.43 -7.25
C ILE A 150 -14.62 2.26 -5.99
N PRO A 151 -15.03 1.84 -4.78
CA PRO A 151 -14.72 2.59 -3.57
C PRO A 151 -13.21 2.78 -3.31
N ILE A 152 -12.38 1.77 -3.63
CA ILE A 152 -10.92 1.85 -3.48
C ILE A 152 -10.34 2.90 -4.43
N TYR A 153 -10.81 2.93 -5.68
CA TYR A 153 -10.35 3.90 -6.66
C TYR A 153 -10.76 5.32 -6.26
N ILE A 154 -12.01 5.49 -5.80
CA ILE A 154 -12.50 6.77 -5.27
C ILE A 154 -11.65 7.21 -4.09
N TRP A 155 -11.30 6.30 -3.17
CA TRP A 155 -10.44 6.60 -2.02
C TRP A 155 -9.07 7.13 -2.44
N PHE A 156 -8.37 6.44 -3.34
CA PHE A 156 -7.06 6.90 -3.81
C PHE A 156 -7.12 8.19 -4.61
N LEU A 157 -8.20 8.41 -5.36
CA LEU A 157 -8.45 9.66 -6.06
C LEU A 157 -8.66 10.82 -5.08
N LEU A 158 -9.47 10.63 -4.04
CA LEU A 158 -9.68 11.63 -2.99
C LEU A 158 -8.39 11.97 -2.26
N LEU A 159 -7.61 10.97 -1.86
CA LEU A 159 -6.30 11.18 -1.25
C LEU A 159 -5.35 11.98 -2.16
N SER A 160 -5.37 11.69 -3.46
CA SER A 160 -4.53 12.42 -4.42
C SER A 160 -4.94 13.89 -4.54
N ILE A 161 -6.25 14.17 -4.54
CA ILE A 161 -6.78 15.55 -4.54
C ILE A 161 -6.41 16.27 -3.24
N ILE A 162 -6.58 15.61 -2.09
CA ILE A 162 -6.25 16.16 -0.77
C ILE A 162 -4.77 16.48 -0.70
N GLY A 163 -3.90 15.54 -1.08
CA GLY A 163 -2.45 15.72 -1.09
C GLY A 163 -2.04 16.91 -1.96
N TYR A 164 -2.56 17.00 -3.18
CA TYR A 164 -2.30 18.13 -4.07
C TYR A 164 -2.73 19.48 -3.46
N ASN A 165 -3.85 19.51 -2.75
CA ASN A 165 -4.35 20.74 -2.11
C ASN A 165 -3.57 21.10 -0.84
N ILE A 166 -3.02 20.14 -0.09
CA ILE A 166 -2.18 20.39 1.10
C ILE A 166 -1.00 21.31 0.75
N ARG A 167 -0.44 21.18 -0.45
CA ARG A 167 0.64 22.06 -0.94
C ARG A 167 0.26 23.54 -0.97
N LYS A 168 -1.02 23.86 -1.23
CA LYS A 168 -1.52 25.24 -1.34
C LYS A 168 -1.80 25.89 0.01
N LEU A 169 -1.80 25.10 1.09
CA LEU A 169 -2.06 25.60 2.43
C LEU A 169 -0.83 26.31 2.99
N SER A 170 -1.04 27.41 3.72
CA SER A 170 0.03 28.18 4.38
C SER A 170 0.91 27.33 5.32
N LYS A 171 0.33 26.27 5.91
CA LYS A 171 1.02 25.32 6.80
C LYS A 171 1.24 23.94 6.16
N GLY A 172 1.17 23.82 4.83
CA GLY A 172 1.27 22.54 4.12
C GLY A 172 2.53 21.73 4.45
N THR A 173 3.67 22.41 4.66
CA THR A 173 4.94 21.78 5.05
C THR A 173 4.90 21.11 6.42
N VAL A 174 4.22 21.74 7.39
CA VAL A 174 4.04 21.20 8.74
C VAL A 174 3.11 19.98 8.71
N ILE A 175 2.02 20.07 7.94
CA ILE A 175 1.07 18.96 7.76
C ILE A 175 1.78 17.73 7.20
N LEU A 176 2.58 17.90 6.13
CA LEU A 176 3.33 16.80 5.53
C LEU A 176 4.39 16.23 6.47
N LYS A 177 5.08 17.08 7.24
CA LYS A 177 6.04 16.62 8.24
C LYS A 177 5.37 15.71 9.27
N ILE A 178 4.17 16.07 9.75
CA ILE A 178 3.42 15.25 10.71
C ILE A 178 2.99 13.92 10.05
N LEU A 179 2.38 13.97 8.85
CA LEU A 179 1.94 12.78 8.11
C LEU A 179 3.08 11.79 7.88
N ASN A 180 4.26 12.26 7.50
CA ASN A 180 5.43 11.43 7.31
C ASN A 180 5.95 10.82 8.61
N LYS A 181 5.99 11.58 9.71
CA LYS A 181 6.42 11.02 11.01
C LYS A 181 5.47 9.91 11.45
N VAL A 182 4.16 10.15 11.34
CA VAL A 182 3.14 9.13 11.64
C VAL A 182 3.29 7.93 10.71
N GLY A 183 3.46 8.15 9.40
CA GLY A 183 3.66 7.09 8.41
C GLY A 183 4.91 6.25 8.62
N ALA A 184 6.02 6.87 9.00
CA ALA A 184 7.25 6.16 9.32
C ALA A 184 7.10 5.30 10.58
N ILE A 185 6.43 5.83 11.63
CA ILE A 185 6.14 5.08 12.85
C ILE A 185 5.24 3.88 12.55
N THR A 186 4.20 4.04 11.72
CA THR A 186 3.30 2.93 11.36
C THR A 186 4.03 1.88 10.52
N ILE A 187 4.89 2.28 9.58
CA ILE A 187 5.73 1.35 8.81
C ILE A 187 6.66 0.54 9.72
N TRP A 188 7.37 1.21 10.63
CA TRP A 188 8.25 0.50 11.57
C TRP A 188 7.45 -0.40 12.52
N GLY A 189 6.27 0.04 12.97
CA GLY A 189 5.36 -0.80 13.75
C GLY A 189 4.97 -2.08 13.01
N ILE A 190 4.64 -1.98 11.72
CA ILE A 190 4.34 -3.15 10.89
C ILE A 190 5.59 -4.03 10.69
N ALA A 191 6.76 -3.43 10.45
CA ALA A 191 8.02 -4.19 10.36
C ALA A 191 8.32 -4.99 11.64
N LEU A 192 8.03 -4.43 12.81
CA LEU A 192 8.20 -5.10 14.10
C LEU A 192 7.21 -6.25 14.30
N ILE A 193 5.94 -6.09 13.89
CA ILE A 193 4.94 -7.17 13.89
C ILE A 193 5.36 -8.30 12.95
N TYR A 194 6.03 -7.96 11.85
CA TYR A 194 6.50 -8.91 10.85
C TYR A 194 7.60 -9.85 11.39
N LEU A 195 8.52 -9.34 12.21
CA LEU A 195 9.70 -10.06 12.70
C LEU A 195 9.37 -11.43 13.33
N PRO A 196 8.46 -11.54 14.32
CA PRO A 196 8.08 -12.82 14.89
C PRO A 196 7.54 -13.82 13.86
N GLN A 197 6.70 -13.36 12.93
CA GLN A 197 6.12 -14.18 11.87
C GLN A 197 7.20 -14.75 10.94
N THR A 198 8.21 -13.93 10.60
CA THR A 198 9.35 -14.36 9.79
C THR A 198 10.14 -15.47 10.49
N ILE A 199 10.38 -15.34 11.79
CA ILE A 199 11.16 -16.29 12.60
C ILE A 199 10.43 -17.63 12.72
N ILE A 200 9.11 -17.61 12.95
CA ILE A 200 8.28 -18.82 13.04
C ILE A 200 8.31 -19.58 11.72
N THR A 201 8.16 -18.88 10.60
CA THR A 201 8.14 -19.48 9.26
C THR A 201 9.49 -20.09 8.88
N ILE A 202 10.59 -19.41 9.23
CA ILE A 202 11.95 -19.96 9.01
C ILE A 202 12.17 -21.22 9.85
N LYS A 203 11.73 -21.22 11.12
CA LYS A 203 11.83 -22.41 12.00
C LYS A 203 11.03 -23.60 11.48
N SER A 204 9.79 -23.39 11.01
CA SER A 204 9.00 -24.51 10.44
C SER A 204 9.67 -25.11 9.20
N TRP A 205 10.39 -24.29 8.43
CA TRP A 205 11.12 -24.73 7.24
C TRP A 205 12.35 -25.58 7.59
N ILE A 206 13.15 -25.14 8.57
CA ILE A 206 14.30 -25.89 9.07
C ILE A 206 13.85 -27.27 9.57
N ASN A 207 12.75 -27.32 10.33
CA ASN A 207 12.19 -28.58 10.85
C ASN A 207 11.62 -29.51 9.76
N TRP A 208 11.25 -28.98 8.59
CA TRP A 208 10.78 -29.79 7.47
C TRP A 208 11.93 -30.40 6.67
N LEU A 209 13.10 -29.75 6.66
CA LEU A 209 14.31 -30.22 5.98
C LEU A 209 15.14 -31.22 6.80
N SER A 210 14.98 -31.22 8.13
CA SER A 210 15.66 -32.14 9.06
C SER A 210 14.91 -33.47 9.20
#